data_AF-A0A973RIC9-F1
#
_entry.id   AF-A0A973RIC9-F1
#
_cell.length_a   1.000
_cell.length_b   1.000
_cell.length_c   1.000
_cell.angle_alpha   90.00
_cell.angle_beta   90.00
_cell.angle_gamma   90.00
#
_symmetry.space_group_name_H-M   'P 1'
#
loop_
_entity.id
_entity.type
_entity.pdbx_description
1 polymer ?
#
loop_
_entity_poly.entity_id
_entity_poly.type
_entity_poly.pdbx_seq_one_letter_code
_entity_poly.pdbx_strand_id
1 'polypeptide(L)'
;MARDDEFELRDGDYAATVTARAGALRRLTFRGRDLVVPFPQGGPIPDYRGIIAAPWPNRLADGRYTFDGAPHRVPVNEPERGCALHGLGFTRDWALADSDERSV
;
A
#
# COMPACT_ATOMS: atom_id res chain seq x y z
N MET A 1 -3.03 3.18 -19.41
CA MET A 1 -4.22 3.16 -18.54
C MET A 1 -3.91 2.17 -17.44
N ALA A 2 -3.82 2.63 -16.18
CA ALA A 2 -3.59 1.73 -15.05
C ALA A 2 -4.78 0.76 -14.99
N ARG A 3 -4.51 -0.54 -14.90
CA ARG A 3 -5.57 -1.52 -14.68
C ARG A 3 -6.12 -1.30 -13.27
N ASP A 4 -7.43 -1.06 -13.15
CA ASP A 4 -8.15 -1.01 -11.88
C ASP A 4 -8.37 -2.44 -11.34
N ASP A 5 -7.30 -3.23 -11.29
CA ASP A 5 -7.35 -4.61 -10.82
C ASP A 5 -7.55 -4.61 -9.30
N GLU A 6 -8.70 -5.13 -8.87
CA GLU A 6 -9.03 -5.39 -7.46
C GLU A 6 -9.30 -6.88 -7.28
N PHE A 7 -8.86 -7.41 -6.13
CA PHE A 7 -8.99 -8.80 -5.76
C PHE A 7 -9.91 -8.89 -4.54
N GLU A 8 -11.03 -9.59 -4.69
CA GLU A 8 -12.00 -9.81 -3.61
C GLU A 8 -11.72 -11.11 -2.87
N LEU A 9 -11.69 -11.06 -1.55
CA LEU A 9 -11.51 -12.20 -0.67
C LEU A 9 -12.73 -12.40 0.23
N ARG A 10 -13.03 -13.65 0.58
CA ARG A 10 -14.10 -14.04 1.51
C ARG A 10 -13.68 -15.23 2.36
N ASP A 11 -13.91 -15.14 3.67
CA ASP A 11 -13.78 -16.29 4.58
C ASP A 11 -14.81 -16.18 5.71
N GLY A 12 -15.79 -17.09 5.72
CA GLY A 12 -16.96 -16.99 6.59
C GLY A 12 -17.69 -15.65 6.43
N ASP A 13 -17.81 -14.91 7.54
CA ASP A 13 -18.48 -13.59 7.59
C ASP A 13 -17.55 -12.42 7.18
N TYR A 14 -16.28 -12.69 6.85
CA TYR A 14 -15.32 -11.69 6.40
C TYR A 14 -15.38 -11.49 4.89
N ALA A 15 -15.20 -10.24 4.46
CA ALA A 15 -14.90 -9.90 3.08
C ALA A 15 -13.85 -8.80 3.01
N ALA A 16 -12.90 -8.91 2.07
CA ALA A 16 -11.84 -7.93 1.85
C ALA A 16 -11.66 -7.60 0.37
N THR A 17 -11.07 -6.44 0.09
CA THR A 17 -10.69 -6.01 -1.25
C THR A 17 -9.26 -5.49 -1.22
N VAL A 18 -8.39 -6.09 -2.03
CA VAL A 18 -6.98 -5.68 -2.21
C VAL A 18 -6.80 -5.12 -3.61
N THR A 19 -6.08 -4.00 -3.76
CA THR A 19 -5.83 -3.38 -5.06
C THR A 19 -4.44 -3.72 -5.57
N ALA A 20 -4.30 -3.93 -6.90
CA ALA A 20 -2.98 -4.00 -7.52
C ALA A 20 -2.16 -2.73 -7.25
N ARG A 21 -2.79 -1.56 -7.30
CA ARG A 21 -2.17 -0.28 -6.90
C ARG A 21 -1.68 -0.39 -5.45
N ALA A 22 -0.38 -0.18 -5.23
CA ALA A 22 0.27 -0.20 -3.93
C ALA A 22 0.12 -1.51 -3.12
N GLY A 23 -0.47 -2.57 -3.68
CA GLY A 23 -0.85 -3.78 -2.94
C GLY A 23 -1.85 -3.47 -1.81
N ALA A 24 -2.66 -2.43 -1.95
CA ALA A 24 -3.34 -1.82 -0.82
C ALA A 24 -4.61 -2.58 -0.39
N LEU A 25 -4.78 -2.80 0.92
CA LEU A 25 -6.05 -3.24 1.50
C LEU A 25 -7.06 -2.09 1.46
N ARG A 26 -7.98 -2.11 0.50
CA ARG A 26 -9.00 -1.08 0.30
C ARG A 26 -10.21 -1.24 1.21
N ARG A 27 -10.64 -2.48 1.44
CA ARG A 27 -11.78 -2.80 2.30
C ARG A 27 -11.50 -4.05 3.11
N LEU A 28 -12.00 -4.06 4.33
CA LEU A 28 -12.10 -5.24 5.17
C LEU A 28 -13.36 -5.09 6.00
N THR A 29 -14.24 -6.08 5.92
CA THR A 29 -15.54 -6.08 6.59
C THR A 29 -15.75 -7.39 7.35
N PHE A 30 -16.55 -7.33 8.41
CA PHE A 30 -17.09 -8.50 9.09
C PHE A 30 -18.60 -8.31 9.25
N ARG A 31 -19.41 -9.23 8.73
CA ARG A 31 -20.89 -9.12 8.69
C ARG A 31 -21.36 -7.79 8.10
N GLY A 32 -20.69 -7.32 7.05
CA GLY A 32 -20.98 -6.06 6.36
C GLY A 32 -20.57 -4.79 7.10
N ARG A 33 -19.98 -4.87 8.30
CA ARG A 33 -19.41 -3.72 9.01
C ARG A 33 -17.95 -3.51 8.61
N ASP A 34 -17.60 -2.30 8.21
CA ASP A 34 -16.21 -1.90 7.95
C ASP A 34 -15.34 -2.04 9.21
N LEU A 35 -14.21 -2.72 9.07
CA LEU A 35 -13.16 -2.88 10.10
C LEU A 35 -11.96 -1.95 9.87
N VAL A 36 -11.82 -1.45 8.64
CA VAL A 36 -10.84 -0.42 8.25
C VAL A 36 -11.59 0.72 7.58
N VAL A 37 -11.00 1.92 7.51
CA VAL A 37 -11.61 3.04 6.79
C VAL A 37 -11.45 2.80 5.28
N PRO A 38 -12.54 2.57 4.52
CA PRO A 38 -12.43 2.26 3.10
C PRO A 38 -12.04 3.51 2.28
N PHE A 39 -11.62 3.28 1.04
CA PHE A 39 -11.44 4.34 0.04
C PHE A 39 -12.07 3.99 -1.32
N PRO A 40 -12.33 4.98 -2.20
CA PRO A 40 -12.98 4.76 -3.50
C PRO A 40 -12.17 3.84 -4.41
N GLN A 41 -12.85 2.96 -5.15
CA GLN A 41 -12.25 2.18 -6.23
C GLN A 41 -11.74 3.11 -7.33
N GLY A 42 -10.56 2.81 -7.89
CA GLY A 42 -9.89 3.62 -8.92
C GLY A 42 -9.36 4.98 -8.45
N GLY A 43 -9.85 5.48 -7.31
CA GLY A 43 -9.49 6.78 -6.73
C GLY A 43 -8.11 6.82 -6.06
N PRO A 44 -7.70 8.00 -5.56
CA PRO A 44 -6.45 8.12 -4.81
C PRO A 44 -6.53 7.32 -3.49
N ILE A 45 -5.38 6.85 -3.01
CA ILE A 45 -5.24 6.25 -1.69
C ILE A 45 -5.01 7.39 -0.67
N PRO A 46 -6.00 7.72 0.18
CA PRO A 46 -5.84 8.81 1.14
C PRO A 46 -4.89 8.38 2.25
N ASP A 47 -4.00 9.28 2.68
CA ASP A 47 -3.16 9.10 3.86
C ASP A 47 -2.40 7.76 3.93
N TYR A 48 -1.99 7.21 2.78
CA TYR A 48 -1.33 5.89 2.70
C TYR A 48 -2.15 4.73 3.31
N ARG A 49 -3.49 4.79 3.27
CA ARG A 49 -4.34 3.72 3.82
C ARG A 49 -4.11 2.38 3.12
N GLY A 50 -3.86 1.34 3.91
CA GLY A 50 -3.79 -0.04 3.45
C GLY A 50 -2.58 -0.39 2.60
N ILE A 51 -1.67 0.55 2.29
CA ILE A 51 -0.51 0.30 1.42
C ILE A 51 0.46 -0.71 2.02
N ILE A 52 1.30 -1.29 1.16
CA ILE A 52 2.54 -1.93 1.60
C ILE A 52 3.68 -0.89 1.68
N ALA A 53 4.05 -0.51 2.90
CA ALA A 53 5.15 0.43 3.16
C ALA A 53 6.51 -0.29 3.13
N ALA A 54 7.06 -0.45 1.93
CA ALA A 54 8.33 -1.14 1.68
C ALA A 54 9.24 -0.32 0.76
N PRO A 55 10.57 -0.35 0.93
CA PRO A 55 11.30 -1.20 1.87
C PRO A 55 11.41 -0.66 3.31
N TRP A 56 10.86 0.53 3.60
CA TRP A 56 10.80 1.05 4.97
C TRP A 56 9.42 1.62 5.29
N PRO A 57 8.95 1.45 6.54
CA PRO A 57 7.86 2.25 7.06
C PRO A 57 8.38 3.62 7.52
N ASN A 58 7.46 4.58 7.64
CA ASN A 58 7.72 5.92 8.17
C ASN A 58 8.87 6.64 7.42
N ARG A 59 9.61 7.52 8.11
CA ARG A 59 10.49 8.52 7.49
C ARG A 59 11.96 8.09 7.45
N LEU A 60 12.61 8.41 6.34
CA LEU A 60 14.05 8.64 6.25
C LEU A 60 14.31 10.14 6.15
N ALA A 61 15.07 10.67 7.10
CA ALA A 61 15.47 12.07 7.11
C ALA A 61 16.32 12.40 5.86
N ASP A 62 16.04 13.54 5.24
CA ASP A 62 16.69 14.03 4.01
C ASP A 62 16.66 13.05 2.82
N GLY A 63 15.83 12.00 2.89
CA GLY A 63 15.85 10.89 1.95
C GLY A 63 17.21 10.18 1.90
N ARG A 64 17.96 10.16 3.01
CA ARG A 64 19.32 9.60 3.08
C ARG A 64 19.40 8.44 4.05
N TYR A 65 20.22 7.46 3.71
CA TYR A 65 20.62 6.39 4.61
C TYR A 65 21.97 5.81 4.16
N THR A 66 22.63 5.07 5.03
CA THR A 66 23.84 4.31 4.70
C THR A 66 23.53 2.83 4.82
N PHE A 67 23.92 2.04 3.83
CA PHE A 67 23.77 0.59 3.84
C PHE A 67 25.05 -0.03 3.30
N ASP A 68 25.56 -1.05 4.00
CA ASP A 68 26.83 -1.72 3.68
C ASP A 68 28.00 -0.73 3.42
N GLY A 69 28.10 0.30 4.27
CA GLY A 69 29.11 1.35 4.15
C GLY A 69 28.89 2.35 3.01
N ALA A 70 27.91 2.15 2.13
CA ALA A 70 27.61 3.04 1.00
C ALA A 70 26.48 4.03 1.34
N PRO A 71 26.66 5.33 1.02
CA PRO A 71 25.59 6.32 1.17
C PRO A 71 24.57 6.18 0.03
N HIS A 72 23.30 6.18 0.38
CA HIS A 72 22.17 6.12 -0.55
C HIS A 72 21.26 7.33 -0.40
N ARG A 73 20.56 7.64 -1.50
CA ARG A 73 19.55 8.69 -1.57
C ARG A 73 18.29 8.16 -2.22
N VAL A 74 17.15 8.57 -1.68
CA VAL A 74 15.82 8.25 -2.20
C VAL A 74 14.99 9.53 -2.31
N PRO A 75 13.97 9.56 -3.18
CA PRO A 75 13.15 10.76 -3.36
C PRO A 75 12.46 11.18 -2.05
N VAL A 76 12.52 12.48 -1.75
CA VAL A 76 11.72 13.11 -0.69
C VAL A 76 10.31 13.33 -1.23
N ASN A 77 9.34 12.65 -0.63
CA ASN A 77 7.91 12.74 -0.95
C ASN A 77 7.10 13.46 0.15
N GLU A 78 7.73 13.84 1.26
CA GLU A 78 7.16 14.73 2.29
C GLU A 78 8.04 16.00 2.40
N PRO A 79 7.93 16.96 1.46
CA PRO A 79 8.86 18.08 1.35
C PRO A 79 8.85 19.01 2.57
N GLU A 80 7.68 19.21 3.19
CA GLU A 80 7.51 20.03 4.39
C GLU A 80 8.36 19.54 5.57
N ARG A 81 8.71 18.25 5.59
CA ARG A 81 9.54 17.64 6.62
C ARG A 81 10.91 17.21 6.09
N GLY A 82 11.20 17.43 4.81
CA GLY A 82 12.42 16.94 4.16
C GLY A 82 12.59 15.43 4.22
N CYS A 83 11.50 14.65 4.29
CA CYS A 83 11.56 13.20 4.52
C CYS A 83 11.15 12.36 3.31
N ALA A 84 11.77 11.18 3.18
CA ALA A 84 11.24 10.10 2.35
C ALA A 84 10.38 9.17 3.21
N LEU A 85 9.07 9.16 2.96
CA LEU A 85 8.03 8.56 3.79
C LEU A 85 7.46 7.29 3.13
N HIS A 86 7.39 6.20 3.89
CA HIS A 86 6.71 4.94 3.55
C HIS A 86 7.25 4.16 2.35
N GLY A 87 8.54 4.32 2.03
CA GLY A 87 9.19 3.47 1.05
C GLY A 87 8.86 3.83 -0.40
N LEU A 88 9.00 2.84 -1.27
CA LEU A 88 8.85 2.95 -2.73
C LEU A 88 7.66 2.11 -3.24
N GLY A 89 7.22 1.10 -2.48
CA GLY A 89 6.21 0.12 -2.90
C GLY A 89 4.83 0.72 -3.17
N PHE A 90 4.44 1.77 -2.43
CA PHE A 90 3.12 2.38 -2.60
C PHE A 90 2.96 3.16 -3.92
N THR A 91 4.06 3.45 -4.61
CA THR A 91 4.04 4.14 -5.93
C THR A 91 3.89 3.16 -7.10
N ARG A 92 3.87 1.85 -6.82
CA ARG A 92 3.90 0.80 -7.83
C ARG A 92 2.55 0.08 -7.93
N ASP A 93 2.24 -0.38 -9.12
CA ASP A 93 1.23 -1.41 -9.32
C ASP A 93 1.90 -2.78 -9.13
N TRP A 94 1.29 -3.62 -8.30
CA TRP A 94 1.72 -4.98 -8.00
C TRP A 94 1.11 -5.95 -9.02
N ALA A 95 1.88 -6.95 -9.42
CA ALA A 95 1.40 -8.02 -10.27
C ALA A 95 0.88 -9.16 -9.39
N LEU A 96 -0.30 -9.70 -9.74
CA LEU A 96 -0.84 -10.88 -9.09
C LEU A 96 0.10 -12.07 -9.34
N ALA A 97 0.54 -12.73 -8.26
CA ALA A 97 1.34 -13.95 -8.35
C ALA A 97 0.47 -15.20 -8.22
N ASP A 98 -0.45 -15.20 -7.26
CA ASP A 98 -1.39 -16.29 -6.98
C ASP A 98 -2.65 -15.72 -6.32
N SER A 99 -3.77 -16.44 -6.38
CA SER A 99 -4.99 -16.08 -5.67
C SER A 99 -5.95 -17.24 -5.52
N ASP A 100 -6.66 -17.27 -4.40
CA ASP A 100 -7.88 -18.05 -4.22
C ASP A 100 -8.97 -17.22 -3.53
N GLU A 101 -10.07 -17.85 -3.10
CA GLU A 101 -11.16 -17.16 -2.40
C GLU A 101 -10.74 -16.48 -1.09
N ARG A 102 -9.61 -16.86 -0.48
CA ARG A 102 -9.18 -16.44 0.87
C ARG A 102 -7.81 -15.75 0.88
N SER A 103 -7.10 -15.70 -0.25
CA SER A 103 -5.75 -15.15 -0.35
C SER A 103 -5.44 -14.51 -1.71
N VAL A 104 -4.56 -13.49 -1.65
CA VAL A 104 -3.92 -12.78 -2.77
C VAL A 104 -2.55 -12.28 -2.30
#